data_AF-A0A822CK27-F1
#
_entry.id   AF-A0A822CK27-F1
#
_cell.length_a   1.000
_cell.length_b   1.000
_cell.length_c   1.000
_cell.angle_alpha   90.00
_cell.angle_beta   90.00
_cell.angle_gamma   90.00
#
_symmetry.space_group_name_H-M   'P 1'
#
loop_
_entity.id
_entity.type
_entity.pdbx_description
1 polymer ?
#
loop_
_entity_poly.entity_id
_entity_poly.type
_entity_poly.pdbx_seq_one_letter_code
_entity_poly.pdbx_strand_id
1 'polypeptide(L)'
;DLVNSVSSSVDRLFGTEQYEEEWTIYRDVLIRTNVTAYTKWLDIKGNHDAFMDPDPDSSKSFYRIYSHQGHNHSGSYEYTLRTKDDDSYSFVAVDMCPRPGIGRPFNFLGHINKKEMKILKKLYEKTKNSTSTIFFGHYPLSFTYSNGLDQIMKNGIVYLNGHLHSGIKHLYARHSNGLLELELGDWKDKRRFRILTIDSGLLSFEDFRFNQPIYAIISNPKAAKFLTLREPFYRISQSTHIRIVIFSNLSIQNVIISIDEQYIGSAIQSKDNQNLFILPWNTNLYNDENLNKIFVEIK
;
A
#
# COMPACT_ATOMS: atom_id res chain seq x y z
N ASP A 1 -2.14 -11.13 -2.15
CA ASP A 1 -2.30 -12.51 -1.67
C ASP A 1 -0.98 -13.10 -1.20
N LEU A 2 -0.92 -13.37 0.10
CA LEU A 2 0.21 -14.03 0.77
C LEU A 2 -0.17 -15.46 1.17
N VAL A 3 -1.39 -15.63 1.68
CA VAL A 3 -2.09 -16.92 1.83
C VAL A 3 -2.66 -17.30 0.44
N ASN A 4 -2.79 -18.59 0.11
CA ASN A 4 -3.04 -19.14 -1.24
C ASN A 4 -1.81 -19.28 -2.15
N SER A 5 -0.59 -19.16 -1.60
CA SER A 5 0.66 -19.19 -2.37
C SER A 5 1.41 -20.53 -2.39
N VAL A 6 1.00 -21.51 -1.58
CA VAL A 6 1.86 -22.67 -1.27
C VAL A 6 1.46 -23.95 -2.03
N SER A 7 0.24 -24.04 -2.57
CA SER A 7 -0.21 -25.23 -3.30
C SER A 7 -0.54 -24.98 -4.78
N SER A 8 0.04 -25.81 -5.64
CA SER A 8 -0.17 -25.87 -7.10
C SER A 8 -1.07 -27.02 -7.57
N SER A 9 -1.75 -27.73 -6.66
CA SER A 9 -2.65 -28.82 -7.07
C SER A 9 -3.90 -28.30 -7.80
N VAL A 10 -4.28 -28.99 -8.88
CA VAL A 10 -5.41 -28.62 -9.77
C VAL A 10 -6.73 -28.49 -9.00
N ASP A 11 -6.94 -29.30 -7.97
CA ASP A 11 -8.14 -29.24 -7.12
C ASP A 11 -8.22 -27.93 -6.30
N ARG A 12 -7.07 -27.37 -5.86
CA ARG A 12 -7.04 -26.11 -5.13
C ARG A 12 -7.17 -24.87 -6.04
N LEU A 13 -6.92 -25.01 -7.35
CA LEU A 13 -7.11 -23.93 -8.34
C LEU A 13 -8.60 -23.58 -8.53
N PHE A 14 -9.48 -24.58 -8.46
CA PHE A 14 -10.94 -24.42 -8.59
C PHE A 14 -11.68 -24.46 -7.24
N GLY A 15 -10.96 -24.80 -6.17
CA GLY A 15 -11.50 -24.86 -4.81
C GLY A 15 -12.07 -23.54 -4.30
N THR A 16 -13.07 -23.66 -3.45
CA THR A 16 -13.76 -22.56 -2.75
C THR A 16 -13.61 -22.69 -1.24
N GLU A 17 -12.48 -23.24 -0.80
CA GLU A 17 -12.18 -23.53 0.60
C GLU A 17 -10.91 -22.78 1.01
N GLN A 18 -10.80 -22.52 2.31
CA GLN A 18 -9.57 -22.01 2.91
C GLN A 18 -8.70 -23.20 3.34
N TYR A 19 -7.39 -23.05 3.22
CA TYR A 19 -6.43 -24.06 3.67
C TYR A 19 -5.73 -23.57 4.93
N GLU A 20 -6.00 -24.23 6.06
CA GLU A 20 -5.42 -23.86 7.37
C GLU A 20 -3.89 -23.86 7.34
N GLU A 21 -3.30 -24.82 6.61
CA GLU A 21 -1.86 -24.94 6.38
C GLU A 21 -1.21 -23.62 5.92
N GLU A 22 -1.87 -22.89 5.03
CA GLU A 22 -1.32 -21.64 4.48
C GLU A 22 -1.39 -20.49 5.49
N TRP A 23 -2.41 -20.50 6.33
CA TRP A 23 -2.54 -19.57 7.45
C TRP A 23 -1.55 -19.86 8.57
N THR A 24 -1.28 -21.14 8.85
CA THR A 24 -0.21 -21.56 9.76
C THR A 24 1.14 -21.06 9.26
N ILE A 25 1.45 -21.25 7.97
CA ILE A 25 2.70 -20.74 7.38
C ILE A 25 2.80 -19.21 7.51
N TYR A 26 1.73 -18.48 7.22
CA TYR A 26 1.69 -17.03 7.38
C TYR A 26 2.02 -16.61 8.82
N ARG A 27 1.34 -17.20 9.79
CA ARG A 27 1.55 -16.93 11.22
C ARG A 27 2.97 -17.31 11.66
N ASP A 28 3.48 -18.45 11.22
CA ASP A 28 4.82 -18.92 11.55
C ASP A 28 5.90 -17.98 11.02
N VAL A 29 5.71 -17.40 9.83
CA VAL A 29 6.62 -16.37 9.31
C VAL A 29 6.63 -15.14 10.21
N LEU A 30 5.47 -14.65 10.67
CA LEU A 30 5.40 -13.51 11.59
C LEU A 30 6.11 -13.80 12.92
N ILE A 31 5.88 -14.99 13.49
CA ILE A 31 6.49 -15.41 14.76
C ILE A 31 8.01 -15.56 14.59
N ARG A 32 8.46 -16.34 13.60
CA ARG A 32 9.88 -16.65 13.39
C ARG A 32 10.71 -15.41 13.07
N THR A 33 10.16 -14.46 12.32
CA THR A 33 10.85 -13.20 12.00
C THR A 33 10.76 -12.16 13.12
N ASN A 34 9.82 -12.34 14.05
CA ASN A 34 9.47 -11.37 15.08
C ASN A 34 9.20 -9.95 14.52
N VAL A 35 8.75 -9.87 13.25
CA VAL A 35 8.64 -8.60 12.51
C VAL A 35 7.71 -7.59 13.19
N THR A 36 6.69 -8.10 13.88
CA THR A 36 5.69 -7.29 14.57
C THR A 36 6.22 -6.60 15.82
N ALA A 37 7.41 -6.95 16.32
CA ALA A 37 8.03 -6.29 17.46
C ALA A 37 8.67 -4.95 17.11
N TYR A 38 9.04 -4.73 15.84
CA TYR A 38 9.71 -3.51 15.38
C TYR A 38 9.04 -2.86 14.18
N THR A 39 8.04 -3.51 13.57
CA THR A 39 7.26 -2.97 12.46
C THR A 39 5.78 -3.04 12.79
N LYS A 40 5.05 -1.94 12.59
CA LYS A 40 3.59 -1.98 12.65
C LYS A 40 3.08 -2.81 11.47
N TRP A 41 2.52 -3.97 11.77
CA TRP A 41 1.99 -4.88 10.77
C TRP A 41 0.49 -4.65 10.61
N LEU A 42 0.01 -4.42 9.38
CA LEU A 42 -1.40 -4.21 9.07
C LEU A 42 -1.80 -5.21 7.98
N ASP A 43 -2.76 -6.09 8.26
CA ASP A 43 -3.27 -7.07 7.32
C ASP A 43 -4.80 -7.03 7.26
N ILE A 44 -5.34 -7.40 6.11
CA ILE A 44 -6.78 -7.54 5.89
C ILE A 44 -7.01 -8.72 4.95
N LYS A 45 -8.09 -9.46 5.20
CA LYS A 45 -8.46 -10.63 4.40
C LYS A 45 -8.84 -10.27 2.97
N GLY A 46 -8.50 -11.17 2.05
CA GLY A 46 -8.99 -11.19 0.67
C GLY A 46 -10.23 -12.04 0.46
N ASN A 47 -10.66 -12.15 -0.80
CA ASN A 47 -11.82 -12.95 -1.19
C ASN A 47 -11.65 -14.45 -0.87
N HIS A 48 -10.45 -14.99 -1.08
CA HIS A 48 -10.10 -16.38 -0.80
C HIS A 48 -10.07 -16.67 0.71
N ASP A 49 -9.66 -15.68 1.49
CA ASP A 49 -9.58 -15.71 2.95
C ASP A 49 -10.95 -15.59 3.64
N ALA A 50 -12.00 -15.37 2.87
CA ALA A 50 -13.38 -15.32 3.32
C ALA A 50 -14.19 -16.53 2.85
N PHE A 51 -13.60 -17.51 2.17
CA PHE A 51 -14.34 -18.65 1.63
C PHE A 51 -15.06 -19.45 2.70
N MET A 52 -16.37 -19.65 2.47
CA MET A 52 -17.29 -20.37 3.36
C MET A 52 -17.18 -19.96 4.84
N ASP A 53 -16.76 -18.71 5.11
CA ASP A 53 -16.78 -18.15 6.46
C ASP A 53 -18.22 -17.75 6.79
N PRO A 54 -18.93 -18.51 7.65
CA PRO A 54 -20.35 -18.26 7.91
C PRO A 54 -20.55 -17.02 8.79
N ASP A 55 -19.56 -16.71 9.65
CA ASP A 55 -19.58 -15.60 10.60
C ASP A 55 -18.14 -15.33 11.10
N PRO A 56 -17.72 -14.05 11.22
CA PRO A 56 -16.42 -13.71 11.78
C PRO A 56 -16.11 -14.33 13.15
N ASP A 57 -17.11 -14.68 13.97
CA ASP A 57 -16.92 -15.32 15.29
C ASP A 57 -16.80 -16.86 15.21
N SER A 58 -16.98 -17.44 14.02
CA SER A 58 -16.89 -18.89 13.80
C SER A 58 -15.46 -19.42 13.98
N SER A 59 -15.31 -20.70 14.34
CA SER A 59 -13.99 -21.37 14.36
C SER A 59 -13.35 -21.50 12.98
N LYS A 60 -14.08 -21.16 11.90
CA LYS A 60 -13.62 -21.20 10.52
C LYS A 60 -13.13 -19.83 10.00
N SER A 61 -13.14 -18.80 10.84
CA SER A 61 -12.57 -17.50 10.46
C SER A 61 -11.05 -17.53 10.66
N PHE A 62 -10.31 -18.12 9.73
CA PHE A 62 -8.86 -18.24 9.83
C PHE A 62 -8.15 -16.90 9.86
N TYR A 63 -8.68 -15.88 9.18
CA TYR A 63 -8.22 -14.50 9.37
C TYR A 63 -8.27 -14.08 10.84
N ARG A 64 -9.35 -14.37 11.59
CA ARG A 64 -9.41 -14.06 13.04
C ARG A 64 -8.39 -14.85 13.86
N ILE A 65 -8.05 -16.07 13.45
CA ILE A 65 -7.24 -17.02 14.23
C ILE A 65 -5.73 -16.88 13.95
N TYR A 66 -5.35 -16.52 12.72
CA TYR A 66 -3.98 -16.59 12.25
C TYR A 66 -3.38 -15.25 11.84
N SER A 67 -4.21 -14.27 11.48
CA SER A 67 -3.71 -12.96 11.07
C SER A 67 -3.33 -12.08 12.26
N HIS A 68 -2.53 -11.05 12.00
CA HIS A 68 -2.07 -10.17 13.07
C HIS A 68 -3.17 -9.21 13.55
N GLN A 69 -3.94 -8.61 12.64
CA GLN A 69 -5.01 -7.67 12.99
C GLN A 69 -6.35 -8.37 13.21
N GLY A 70 -6.59 -9.52 12.58
CA GLY A 70 -7.84 -10.26 12.66
C GLY A 70 -8.25 -10.66 14.08
N HIS A 71 -7.28 -10.90 14.97
CA HIS A 71 -7.53 -11.18 16.39
C HIS A 71 -8.35 -10.10 17.09
N ASN A 72 -8.10 -8.83 16.75
CA ASN A 72 -8.76 -7.67 17.36
C ASN A 72 -9.83 -7.06 16.44
N HIS A 73 -9.77 -7.38 15.14
CA HIS A 73 -10.55 -6.73 14.11
C HIS A 73 -11.11 -7.76 13.12
N SER A 74 -12.40 -8.10 13.26
CA SER A 74 -13.09 -9.06 12.39
C SER A 74 -13.36 -8.56 10.95
N GLY A 75 -13.03 -7.31 10.64
CA GLY A 75 -13.23 -6.66 9.35
C GLY A 75 -12.53 -5.32 9.31
N SER A 76 -13.16 -4.30 8.71
CA SER A 76 -12.59 -2.95 8.61
C SER A 76 -12.15 -2.36 9.95
N TYR A 77 -10.97 -1.74 9.97
CA TYR A 77 -10.37 -1.10 11.13
C TYR A 77 -9.45 0.04 10.71
N GLU A 78 -8.94 0.78 11.69
CA GLU A 78 -8.07 1.93 11.51
C GLU A 78 -6.81 1.84 12.38
N TYR A 79 -5.73 2.45 11.89
CA TYR A 79 -4.54 2.74 12.67
C TYR A 79 -4.05 4.15 12.32
N THR A 80 -3.81 4.99 13.32
CA THR A 80 -3.28 6.35 13.10
C THR A 80 -1.85 6.44 13.64
N LEU A 81 -0.93 6.79 12.75
CA LEU A 81 0.45 7.16 13.09
C LEU A 81 0.52 8.66 13.28
N ARG A 82 1.05 9.11 14.42
CA ARG A 82 1.36 10.52 14.67
C ARG A 82 2.87 10.72 14.62
N THR A 83 3.33 11.68 13.83
CA THR A 83 4.75 12.01 13.71
C THR A 83 5.18 13.00 14.80
N LYS A 84 6.49 13.20 14.94
CA LYS A 84 7.06 14.19 15.86
C LYS A 84 6.63 15.62 15.53
N ASP A 85 6.41 15.91 14.25
CA ASP A 85 5.99 17.23 13.75
C ASP A 85 4.47 17.42 13.74
N ASP A 86 3.77 16.68 14.61
CA ASP A 86 2.31 16.75 14.81
C ASP A 86 1.42 16.28 13.64
N ASP A 87 2.01 15.95 12.47
CA ASP A 87 1.29 15.32 11.38
C ASP A 87 0.69 13.96 11.79
N SER A 88 -0.46 13.64 11.20
CA SER A 88 -1.15 12.37 11.44
C SER A 88 -1.53 11.66 10.15
N TYR A 89 -1.14 10.39 10.06
CA TYR A 89 -1.39 9.52 8.91
C TYR A 89 -2.25 8.35 9.35
N SER A 90 -3.49 8.33 8.87
CA SER A 90 -4.44 7.26 9.17
C SER A 90 -4.43 6.20 8.08
N PHE A 91 -4.36 4.94 8.49
CA PHE A 91 -4.47 3.76 7.64
C PHE A 91 -5.82 3.11 7.92
N VAL A 92 -6.66 2.97 6.91
CA VAL A 92 -8.00 2.39 7.05
C VAL A 92 -8.09 1.13 6.20
N ALA A 93 -8.21 -0.01 6.87
CA ALA A 93 -8.50 -1.30 6.25
C ALA A 93 -9.98 -1.34 5.85
N VAL A 94 -10.27 -1.70 4.60
CA VAL A 94 -11.63 -1.80 4.07
C VAL A 94 -11.91 -3.26 3.70
N ASP A 95 -12.64 -3.95 4.58
CA ASP A 95 -13.15 -5.29 4.30
C ASP A 95 -14.37 -5.18 3.38
N MET A 96 -14.22 -5.69 2.17
CA MET A 96 -15.28 -5.75 1.16
C MET A 96 -15.70 -7.19 0.87
N CYS A 97 -15.28 -8.16 1.70
CA CYS A 97 -15.67 -9.54 1.50
C CYS A 97 -17.17 -9.73 1.77
N PRO A 98 -17.90 -10.44 0.90
CA PRO A 98 -19.28 -10.81 1.16
C PRO A 98 -19.45 -11.54 2.51
N ARG A 99 -20.60 -11.33 3.16
CA ARG A 99 -20.96 -12.01 4.41
C ARG A 99 -22.37 -12.60 4.29
N PRO A 100 -22.55 -13.93 4.44
CA PRO A 100 -21.49 -14.93 4.62
C PRO A 100 -20.55 -14.99 3.42
N GLY A 101 -19.37 -15.56 3.62
CA GLY A 101 -18.39 -15.78 2.58
C GLY A 101 -18.94 -16.63 1.43
N ILE A 102 -18.73 -16.20 0.19
CA ILE A 102 -19.26 -16.88 -0.99
C ILE A 102 -18.12 -17.59 -1.73
N GLY A 103 -18.39 -18.75 -2.31
CA GLY A 103 -17.47 -19.46 -3.19
C GLY A 103 -17.34 -18.83 -4.59
N ARG A 104 -16.48 -19.42 -5.41
CA ARG A 104 -16.37 -19.09 -6.83
C ARG A 104 -17.67 -19.40 -7.59
N PRO A 105 -17.97 -18.68 -8.68
CA PRO A 105 -17.27 -17.49 -9.19
C PRO A 105 -17.74 -16.18 -8.53
N PHE A 106 -18.74 -16.22 -7.64
CA PHE A 106 -19.37 -15.02 -7.09
C PHE A 106 -18.52 -14.25 -6.09
N ASN A 107 -17.46 -14.87 -5.56
CA ASN A 107 -16.46 -14.23 -4.70
C ASN A 107 -15.53 -13.24 -5.42
N PHE A 108 -15.69 -13.06 -6.73
CA PHE A 108 -14.89 -12.10 -7.51
C PHE A 108 -15.38 -10.65 -7.34
N LEU A 109 -16.59 -10.46 -6.81
CA LEU A 109 -17.14 -9.13 -6.56
C LEU A 109 -17.20 -8.85 -5.05
N GLY A 110 -16.57 -7.75 -4.66
CA GLY A 110 -16.69 -7.21 -3.31
C GLY A 110 -18.08 -6.66 -3.06
N HIS A 111 -18.52 -6.68 -1.80
CA HIS A 111 -19.81 -6.15 -1.39
C HIS A 111 -19.72 -5.48 -0.02
N ILE A 112 -20.17 -4.23 0.06
CA ILE A 112 -20.31 -3.50 1.32
C ILE A 112 -21.80 -3.37 1.66
N ASN A 113 -22.26 -4.15 2.64
CA ASN A 113 -23.63 -4.08 3.13
C ASN A 113 -23.85 -2.86 4.06
N LYS A 114 -25.10 -2.65 4.51
CA LYS A 114 -25.47 -1.51 5.38
C LYS A 114 -24.74 -1.52 6.74
N LYS A 115 -24.48 -2.69 7.32
CA LYS A 115 -23.79 -2.84 8.61
C LYS A 115 -22.33 -2.41 8.45
N GLU A 116 -21.68 -2.86 7.39
CA GLU A 116 -20.27 -2.58 7.12
C GLU A 116 -20.08 -1.11 6.75
N MET A 117 -21.00 -0.54 5.97
CA MET A 117 -21.01 0.89 5.68
C MET A 117 -21.17 1.74 6.95
N LYS A 118 -21.94 1.29 7.96
CA LYS A 118 -22.06 1.99 9.25
C LYS A 118 -20.74 1.97 10.02
N ILE A 119 -19.97 0.88 9.94
CA ILE A 119 -18.62 0.79 10.53
C ILE A 119 -17.69 1.78 9.82
N LEU A 120 -17.66 1.74 8.48
CA LEU A 120 -16.82 2.64 7.68
C LEU A 120 -17.12 4.12 7.93
N LYS A 121 -18.39 4.49 8.10
CA LYS A 121 -18.77 5.86 8.50
C LYS A 121 -18.15 6.27 9.85
N LYS A 122 -18.12 5.38 10.84
CA LYS A 122 -17.46 5.66 12.13
C LYS A 122 -15.94 5.80 11.97
N LEU A 123 -15.31 4.95 11.15
CA LEU A 123 -13.88 5.05 10.88
C LEU A 123 -13.55 6.36 10.18
N TYR A 124 -14.34 6.76 9.18
CA TYR A 124 -14.23 8.06 8.54
C TYR A 124 -14.33 9.21 9.55
N GLU A 125 -15.29 9.20 10.47
CA GLU A 125 -15.41 10.25 11.49
C GLU A 125 -14.20 10.33 12.43
N LYS A 126 -13.52 9.20 12.68
CA LYS A 126 -12.28 9.16 13.47
C LYS A 126 -11.08 9.71 12.70
N THR A 127 -10.99 9.45 11.40
CA THR A 127 -9.80 9.77 10.59
C THR A 127 -9.94 11.05 9.77
N LYS A 128 -11.14 11.67 9.72
CA LYS A 128 -11.41 12.85 8.87
C LYS A 128 -10.50 14.06 9.11
N ASN A 129 -9.91 14.15 10.30
CA ASN A 129 -9.01 15.24 10.71
C ASN A 129 -7.52 14.86 10.59
N SER A 130 -7.19 13.68 10.07
CA SER A 130 -5.80 13.32 9.83
C SER A 130 -5.19 14.15 8.70
N THR A 131 -3.88 14.44 8.79
CA THR A 131 -3.13 15.10 7.71
C THR A 131 -3.33 14.38 6.38
N SER A 132 -3.33 13.05 6.40
CA SER A 132 -3.71 12.23 5.25
C SER A 132 -4.32 10.90 5.70
N THR A 133 -5.21 10.35 4.88
CA THR A 133 -5.74 9.00 5.06
C THR A 133 -5.33 8.11 3.88
N ILE A 134 -4.82 6.93 4.20
CA ILE A 134 -4.43 5.87 3.29
C ILE A 134 -5.45 4.74 3.48
N PHE A 135 -6.20 4.42 2.44
CA PHE A 135 -7.10 3.27 2.46
C PHE A 135 -6.38 2.05 1.88
N PHE A 136 -6.67 0.87 2.40
CA PHE A 136 -6.22 -0.37 1.80
C PHE A 136 -7.27 -1.46 1.94
N GLY A 137 -7.29 -2.39 1.00
CA GLY A 137 -8.22 -3.51 0.98
C GLY A 137 -7.79 -4.53 -0.07
N HIS A 138 -8.67 -5.47 -0.37
CA HIS A 138 -8.37 -6.50 -1.36
C HIS A 138 -8.91 -6.16 -2.75
N TYR A 139 -10.20 -5.84 -2.85
CA TYR A 139 -10.89 -5.64 -4.12
C TYR A 139 -10.63 -4.24 -4.69
N PRO A 140 -10.36 -4.09 -6.00
CA PRO A 140 -10.47 -2.81 -6.66
C PRO A 140 -11.89 -2.24 -6.54
N LEU A 141 -12.00 -0.92 -6.57
CA LEU A 141 -13.29 -0.23 -6.46
C LEU A 141 -14.22 -0.56 -7.63
N SER A 142 -13.66 -0.78 -8.82
CA SER A 142 -14.40 -1.23 -10.01
C SER A 142 -14.96 -2.65 -9.91
N PHE A 143 -14.47 -3.46 -8.97
CA PHE A 143 -14.93 -4.82 -8.69
C PHE A 143 -15.72 -4.91 -7.37
N THR A 144 -16.29 -3.78 -6.91
CA THR A 144 -17.03 -3.72 -5.65
C THR A 144 -18.40 -3.09 -5.82
N TYR A 145 -19.44 -3.78 -5.36
CA TYR A 145 -20.77 -3.18 -5.18
C TYR A 145 -20.85 -2.48 -3.82
N SER A 146 -20.96 -1.15 -3.86
CA SER A 146 -21.10 -0.34 -2.64
C SER A 146 -21.89 0.93 -2.90
N ASN A 147 -22.57 1.42 -1.86
CA ASN A 147 -23.27 2.71 -1.87
C ASN A 147 -22.63 3.63 -0.82
N GLY A 148 -22.01 4.72 -1.27
CA GLY A 148 -21.42 5.76 -0.40
C GLY A 148 -19.95 5.56 -0.03
N LEU A 149 -19.25 4.59 -0.63
CA LEU A 149 -17.82 4.36 -0.37
C LEU A 149 -16.94 5.54 -0.84
N ASP A 150 -17.35 6.19 -1.93
CA ASP A 150 -16.78 7.43 -2.42
C ASP A 150 -16.77 8.54 -1.35
N GLN A 151 -17.85 8.64 -0.56
CA GLN A 151 -17.95 9.58 0.55
C GLN A 151 -17.00 9.22 1.70
N ILE A 152 -16.82 7.93 1.98
CA ILE A 152 -15.87 7.44 3.00
C ILE A 152 -14.43 7.78 2.60
N MET A 153 -14.09 7.57 1.33
CA MET A 153 -12.74 7.76 0.81
C MET A 153 -12.45 9.19 0.35
N LYS A 154 -13.36 10.14 0.56
CA LYS A 154 -13.23 11.51 0.02
C LYS A 154 -11.99 12.27 0.50
N ASN A 155 -11.51 11.99 1.72
CA ASN A 155 -10.31 12.62 2.30
C ASN A 155 -9.06 11.72 2.17
N GLY A 156 -9.17 10.59 1.46
CA GLY A 156 -8.04 9.67 1.26
C GLY A 156 -7.13 10.13 0.13
N ILE A 157 -5.82 10.04 0.30
CA ILE A 157 -4.87 10.36 -0.78
C ILE A 157 -4.68 9.17 -1.73
N VAL A 158 -4.84 7.94 -1.22
CA VAL A 158 -4.66 6.72 -1.98
C VAL A 158 -5.55 5.58 -1.44
N TYR A 159 -5.97 4.69 -2.34
CA TYR A 159 -6.50 3.37 -2.04
C TYR A 159 -5.57 2.30 -2.60
N LEU A 160 -5.03 1.44 -1.73
CA LEU A 160 -4.14 0.33 -2.09
C LEU A 160 -4.96 -0.97 -2.17
N ASN A 161 -4.83 -1.72 -3.26
CA ASN A 161 -5.57 -2.98 -3.42
C ASN A 161 -4.78 -4.05 -4.19
N GLY A 162 -5.39 -5.22 -4.36
CA GLY A 162 -4.83 -6.37 -5.06
C GLY A 162 -5.89 -7.03 -5.95
N HIS A 163 -6.16 -8.32 -5.72
CA HIS A 163 -7.21 -9.13 -6.37
C HIS A 163 -7.01 -9.47 -7.86
N LEU A 164 -6.39 -8.63 -8.67
CA LEU A 164 -6.28 -8.87 -10.12
C LEU A 164 -4.94 -9.49 -10.55
N HIS A 165 -3.93 -9.53 -9.67
CA HIS A 165 -2.65 -10.23 -9.89
C HIS A 165 -1.92 -9.77 -11.17
N SER A 166 -2.09 -8.50 -11.59
CA SER A 166 -1.62 -8.01 -12.90
C SER A 166 -2.25 -8.67 -14.13
N GLY A 167 -3.45 -9.25 -13.99
CA GLY A 167 -4.27 -9.71 -15.11
C GLY A 167 -4.79 -8.58 -16.00
N ILE A 168 -4.78 -7.34 -15.50
CA ILE A 168 -5.16 -6.13 -16.26
C ILE A 168 -3.91 -5.24 -16.45
N LYS A 169 -3.78 -4.63 -17.64
CA LYS A 169 -2.63 -3.78 -18.02
C LYS A 169 -2.54 -2.44 -17.25
N HIS A 170 -3.58 -2.06 -16.52
CA HIS A 170 -3.70 -0.76 -15.83
C HIS A 170 -3.89 -0.95 -14.33
N LEU A 171 -2.79 -1.22 -13.62
CA LEU A 171 -2.78 -1.39 -12.17
C LEU A 171 -3.12 -0.09 -11.42
N TYR A 172 -2.98 1.07 -12.07
CA TYR A 172 -3.15 2.38 -11.44
C TYR A 172 -4.31 3.13 -12.09
N ALA A 173 -5.16 3.72 -11.27
CA ALA A 173 -6.23 4.61 -11.68
C ALA A 173 -6.20 5.89 -10.87
N ARG A 174 -6.75 6.95 -11.46
CA ARG A 174 -7.03 8.21 -10.77
C ARG A 174 -8.51 8.50 -10.95
N HIS A 175 -9.21 8.57 -9.83
CA HIS A 175 -10.64 8.89 -9.82
C HIS A 175 -10.84 10.38 -10.08
N SER A 176 -12.04 10.74 -10.56
CA SER A 176 -12.41 12.13 -10.86
C SER A 176 -12.25 13.09 -9.68
N ASN A 177 -12.41 12.56 -8.47
CA ASN A 177 -12.25 13.29 -7.21
C ASN A 177 -10.78 13.39 -6.74
N GLY A 178 -9.82 12.92 -7.53
CA GLY A 178 -8.38 12.96 -7.25
C GLY A 178 -7.84 11.78 -6.43
N LEU A 179 -8.66 10.81 -6.01
CA LEU A 179 -8.17 9.62 -5.31
C LEU A 179 -7.27 8.80 -6.23
N LEU A 180 -6.06 8.48 -5.78
CA LEU A 180 -5.22 7.48 -6.44
C LEU A 180 -5.70 6.08 -6.03
N GLU A 181 -5.93 5.21 -6.99
CA GLU A 181 -6.19 3.79 -6.74
C GLU A 181 -5.05 2.99 -7.33
N LEU A 182 -4.35 2.23 -6.49
CA LEU A 182 -3.13 1.55 -6.87
C LEU A 182 -3.24 0.05 -6.54
N GLU A 183 -3.64 -0.73 -7.53
CA GLU A 183 -3.50 -2.19 -7.51
C GLU A 183 -2.01 -2.56 -7.54
N LEU A 184 -1.67 -3.69 -6.94
CA LEU A 184 -0.35 -4.26 -7.00
C LEU A 184 -0.44 -5.73 -7.44
N GLY A 185 0.45 -6.11 -8.35
CA GLY A 185 0.61 -7.51 -8.74
C GLY A 185 0.98 -8.40 -7.55
N ASP A 186 0.70 -9.68 -7.66
CA ASP A 186 0.76 -10.56 -6.51
C ASP A 186 2.18 -10.99 -6.11
N TRP A 187 2.29 -11.40 -4.86
CA TRP A 187 3.52 -11.95 -4.32
C TRP A 187 3.77 -13.40 -4.75
N LYS A 188 2.71 -14.18 -4.97
CA LYS A 188 2.79 -15.63 -5.24
C LYS A 188 3.56 -15.94 -6.52
N ASP A 189 3.07 -15.42 -7.63
CA ASP A 189 3.53 -15.71 -8.98
C ASP A 189 4.46 -14.62 -9.51
N LYS A 190 4.09 -13.35 -9.31
CA LYS A 190 4.88 -12.21 -9.84
C LYS A 190 5.98 -11.76 -8.91
N ARG A 191 5.94 -12.19 -7.63
CA ARG A 191 6.89 -11.78 -6.57
C ARG A 191 6.98 -10.25 -6.47
N ARG A 192 5.85 -9.57 -6.66
CA ARG A 192 5.78 -8.11 -6.62
C ARG A 192 5.46 -7.61 -5.23
N PHE A 193 6.09 -6.50 -4.87
CA PHE A 193 5.80 -5.74 -3.66
C PHE A 193 5.97 -4.25 -3.97
N ARG A 194 5.34 -3.39 -3.16
CA ARG A 194 5.45 -1.94 -3.29
C ARG A 194 6.09 -1.37 -2.05
N ILE A 195 6.95 -0.39 -2.24
CA ILE A 195 7.39 0.47 -1.15
C ILE A 195 6.75 1.85 -1.36
N LEU A 196 6.18 2.42 -0.30
CA LEU A 196 5.61 3.76 -0.29
C LEU A 196 6.40 4.63 0.69
N THR A 197 6.56 5.89 0.34
CA THR A 197 7.18 6.92 1.18
C THR A 197 6.25 8.11 1.28
N ILE A 198 6.07 8.66 2.48
CA ILE A 198 5.41 9.95 2.66
C ILE A 198 6.47 10.94 3.09
N ASP A 199 6.71 11.96 2.27
CA ASP A 199 7.71 13.00 2.49
C ASP A 199 7.01 14.34 2.43
N SER A 200 7.01 15.07 3.54
CA SER A 200 6.40 16.41 3.62
C SER A 200 4.91 16.40 3.23
N GLY A 201 4.20 15.29 3.47
CA GLY A 201 2.81 15.04 3.07
C GLY A 201 2.60 14.54 1.64
N LEU A 202 3.66 14.30 0.88
CA LEU A 202 3.62 13.79 -0.50
C LEU A 202 3.89 12.28 -0.50
N LEU A 203 2.98 11.49 -1.06
CA LEU A 203 3.12 10.04 -1.18
C LEU A 203 3.81 9.67 -2.50
N SER A 204 5.04 9.19 -2.43
CA SER A 204 5.75 8.57 -3.55
C SER A 204 5.76 7.05 -3.38
N PHE A 205 5.84 6.30 -4.47
CA PHE A 205 5.87 4.85 -4.42
C PHE A 205 6.55 4.27 -5.65
N GLU A 206 7.11 3.08 -5.51
CA GLU A 206 7.59 2.26 -6.62
C GLU A 206 7.25 0.78 -6.39
N ASP A 207 7.01 0.09 -7.50
CA ASP A 207 6.73 -1.34 -7.53
C ASP A 207 8.00 -2.11 -7.88
N PHE A 208 8.32 -3.08 -7.04
CA PHE A 208 9.52 -3.89 -7.17
C PHE A 208 9.17 -5.35 -7.35
N ARG A 209 10.11 -6.09 -7.95
CA ARG A 209 10.15 -7.53 -7.89
C ARG A 209 11.10 -7.94 -6.77
N PHE A 210 10.77 -8.98 -6.01
CA PHE A 210 11.65 -9.52 -4.99
C PHE A 210 13.02 -9.95 -5.56
N ASN A 211 14.01 -10.01 -4.68
CA ASN A 211 15.37 -10.46 -4.94
C ASN A 211 16.16 -9.57 -5.91
N GLN A 212 15.98 -8.25 -5.81
CA GLN A 212 16.90 -7.27 -6.38
C GLN A 212 17.92 -6.83 -5.32
N PRO A 213 19.15 -6.46 -5.71
CA PRO A 213 20.17 -6.01 -4.77
C PRO A 213 19.84 -4.65 -4.14
N ILE A 214 19.11 -3.81 -4.88
CA ILE A 214 18.80 -2.42 -4.51
C ILE A 214 17.33 -2.13 -4.82
N TYR A 215 16.65 -1.44 -3.90
CA TYR A 215 15.33 -0.85 -4.09
C TYR A 215 15.43 0.63 -3.76
N ALA A 216 15.17 1.50 -4.73
CA ALA A 216 15.35 2.95 -4.61
C ALA A 216 14.10 3.71 -5.03
N ILE A 217 13.74 4.73 -4.26
CA ILE A 217 12.54 5.56 -4.47
C ILE A 217 12.92 7.01 -4.29
N ILE A 218 12.62 7.85 -5.28
CA ILE A 218 12.70 9.30 -5.10
C ILE A 218 11.46 9.71 -4.29
N SER A 219 11.67 10.10 -3.03
CA SER A 219 10.57 10.55 -2.16
C SER A 219 10.16 11.98 -2.50
N ASN A 220 11.15 12.84 -2.78
CA ASN A 220 10.95 14.22 -3.21
C ASN A 220 12.01 14.62 -4.27
N PRO A 221 11.61 15.21 -5.41
CA PRO A 221 10.23 15.47 -5.84
C PRO A 221 9.49 14.18 -6.22
N LYS A 222 8.18 14.16 -5.96
CA LYS A 222 7.30 13.06 -6.38
C LYS A 222 7.14 13.02 -7.89
N ALA A 223 7.00 11.81 -8.47
CA ALA A 223 6.73 11.64 -9.90
C ALA A 223 5.47 12.39 -10.37
N ALA A 224 5.62 13.25 -11.39
CA ALA A 224 4.56 14.13 -11.89
C ALA A 224 3.25 13.41 -12.27
N LYS A 225 3.36 12.20 -12.84
CA LYS A 225 2.19 11.37 -13.23
C LYS A 225 1.28 10.97 -12.07
N PHE A 226 1.74 11.10 -10.82
CA PHE A 226 0.97 10.75 -9.62
C PHE A 226 0.61 11.95 -8.75
N LEU A 227 0.87 13.18 -9.20
CA LEU A 227 0.45 14.39 -8.48
C LEU A 227 -1.06 14.43 -8.34
N THR A 228 -1.59 14.69 -7.15
CA THR A 228 -3.03 14.88 -6.93
C THR A 228 -3.32 16.12 -6.09
N LEU A 229 -4.49 16.72 -6.29
CA LEU A 229 -4.98 17.85 -5.46
C LEU A 229 -5.27 17.45 -4.01
N ARG A 230 -5.21 16.14 -3.69
CA ARG A 230 -5.38 15.60 -2.34
C ARG A 230 -4.11 15.66 -1.49
N GLU A 231 -3.01 16.11 -2.08
CA GLU A 231 -1.71 16.25 -1.41
C GLU A 231 -1.21 17.69 -1.54
N PRO A 232 -0.33 18.16 -0.63
CA PRO A 232 0.22 19.52 -0.68
C PRO A 232 1.35 19.63 -1.73
N PHE A 233 1.05 19.35 -3.01
CA PHE A 233 2.06 19.30 -4.09
C PHE A 233 2.83 20.62 -4.29
N TYR A 234 2.26 21.76 -3.86
CA TYR A 234 2.96 23.05 -3.84
C TYR A 234 4.25 23.02 -3.01
N ARG A 235 4.41 22.08 -2.06
CA ARG A 235 5.63 21.92 -1.27
C ARG A 235 6.82 21.44 -2.12
N ILE A 236 6.58 20.84 -3.29
CA ILE A 236 7.64 20.41 -4.20
C ILE A 236 8.45 21.62 -4.67
N SER A 237 7.80 22.71 -5.06
CA SER A 237 8.49 23.93 -5.54
C SER A 237 9.23 24.67 -4.42
N GLN A 238 8.85 24.43 -3.16
CA GLN A 238 9.50 24.99 -1.98
C GLN A 238 10.61 24.10 -1.41
N SER A 239 10.82 22.91 -1.98
CA SER A 239 11.78 21.95 -1.44
C SER A 239 13.22 22.38 -1.72
N THR A 240 14.06 22.25 -0.70
CA THR A 240 15.51 22.54 -0.78
C THR A 240 16.35 21.31 -1.10
N HIS A 241 15.75 20.11 -1.14
CA HIS A 241 16.50 18.87 -1.35
C HIS A 241 15.76 17.87 -2.23
N ILE A 242 16.51 17.16 -3.06
CA ILE A 242 16.12 15.86 -3.60
C ILE A 242 16.38 14.82 -2.51
N ARG A 243 15.40 13.96 -2.26
CA ARG A 243 15.46 12.90 -1.24
C ARG A 243 15.14 11.56 -1.87
N ILE A 244 15.95 10.57 -1.54
CA ILE A 244 15.87 9.21 -2.07
C ILE A 244 15.92 8.24 -0.90
N VAL A 245 14.97 7.32 -0.84
CA VAL A 245 15.00 6.20 0.09
C VAL A 245 15.56 4.98 -0.65
N ILE A 246 16.66 4.42 -0.16
CA ILE A 246 17.37 3.30 -0.77
C ILE A 246 17.50 2.17 0.26
N PHE A 247 16.98 1.00 -0.09
CA PHE A 247 17.21 -0.26 0.62
C PHE A 247 18.18 -1.09 -0.21
N SER A 248 19.29 -1.52 0.38
CA SER A 248 20.34 -2.28 -0.32
C SER A 248 20.90 -3.37 0.57
N ASN A 249 21.20 -4.53 -0.02
CA ASN A 249 22.03 -5.56 0.64
C ASN A 249 23.52 -5.43 0.26
N LEU A 250 23.85 -4.48 -0.61
CA LEU A 250 25.21 -4.11 -1.00
C LEU A 250 25.64 -2.82 -0.29
N SER A 251 26.95 -2.65 -0.11
CA SER A 251 27.52 -1.37 0.31
C SER A 251 27.33 -0.33 -0.79
N ILE A 252 26.76 0.82 -0.43
CA ILE A 252 26.57 1.95 -1.35
C ILE A 252 27.78 2.87 -1.19
N GLN A 253 28.55 3.04 -2.26
CA GLN A 253 29.70 3.94 -2.32
C GLN A 253 29.27 5.35 -2.69
N ASN A 254 28.39 5.49 -3.70
CA ASN A 254 27.93 6.78 -4.19
C ASN A 254 26.50 6.72 -4.72
N VAL A 255 25.77 7.82 -4.58
CA VAL A 255 24.42 8.01 -5.14
C VAL A 255 24.45 9.28 -5.99
N ILE A 256 24.65 9.12 -7.29
CA ILE A 256 24.78 10.23 -8.24
C ILE A 256 23.41 10.58 -8.79
N ILE A 257 23.08 11.87 -8.80
CA ILE A 257 21.82 12.39 -9.32
C ILE A 257 22.09 13.27 -10.53
N SER A 258 21.34 13.00 -11.60
CA SER A 258 21.30 13.82 -12.81
C SER A 258 19.87 14.23 -13.13
N ILE A 259 19.67 15.42 -13.69
CA ILE A 259 18.38 15.89 -14.20
C ILE A 259 18.55 16.17 -15.68
N ASP A 260 17.70 15.56 -16.51
CA ASP A 260 17.75 15.65 -17.98
C ASP A 260 19.17 15.41 -18.52
N GLU A 261 19.78 14.32 -18.03
CA GLU A 261 21.13 13.88 -18.37
C GLU A 261 22.27 14.81 -17.91
N GLN A 262 21.96 15.91 -17.23
CA GLN A 262 22.93 16.80 -16.61
C GLN A 262 23.23 16.39 -15.17
N TYR A 263 24.51 16.17 -14.86
CA TYR A 263 24.98 15.89 -13.50
C TYR A 263 24.65 17.04 -12.54
N ILE A 264 23.95 16.73 -11.44
CA ILE A 264 23.59 17.71 -10.40
C ILE A 264 24.46 17.55 -9.17
N GLY A 265 24.76 16.32 -8.76
CA GLY A 265 25.57 16.08 -7.56
C GLY A 265 25.53 14.64 -7.06
N SER A 266 26.28 14.38 -5.99
CA SER A 266 26.25 13.12 -5.24
C SER A 266 25.48 13.31 -3.93
N ALA A 267 24.44 12.52 -3.72
CA ALA A 267 23.60 12.57 -2.52
C ALA A 267 24.33 11.96 -1.32
N ILE A 268 24.15 12.58 -0.16
CA ILE A 268 24.79 12.18 1.10
C ILE A 268 23.80 11.38 1.93
N GLN A 269 24.26 10.29 2.54
CA GLN A 269 23.47 9.49 3.47
C GLN A 269 23.12 10.30 4.72
N SER A 270 21.84 10.29 5.11
CA SER A 270 21.34 10.98 6.29
C SER A 270 21.88 10.35 7.57
N LYS A 271 22.21 11.19 8.55
CA LYS A 271 22.66 10.75 9.88
C LYS A 271 21.53 10.09 10.69
N ASP A 272 20.29 10.52 10.45
CA ASP A 272 19.13 10.06 11.22
C ASP A 272 18.48 8.81 10.63
N ASN A 273 18.79 8.47 9.37
CA ASN A 273 18.23 7.33 8.68
C ASN A 273 19.21 6.80 7.62
N GLN A 274 19.71 5.58 7.86
CA GLN A 274 20.69 4.91 6.98
C GLN A 274 20.15 4.63 5.57
N ASN A 275 18.84 4.57 5.38
CA ASN A 275 18.24 4.35 4.07
C ASN A 275 17.91 5.65 3.34
N LEU A 276 18.14 6.83 3.94
CA LEU A 276 17.80 8.12 3.34
C LEU A 276 19.03 8.80 2.76
N PHE A 277 18.98 9.18 1.49
CA PHE A 277 20.03 9.92 0.78
C PHE A 277 19.47 11.28 0.32
N ILE A 278 20.27 12.33 0.51
CA ILE A 278 19.82 13.72 0.38
C ILE A 278 20.81 14.50 -0.49
N LEU A 279 20.29 15.23 -1.49
CA LEU A 279 21.08 16.15 -2.31
C LEU A 279 20.43 17.55 -2.28
N PRO A 280 21.14 18.61 -1.84
CA PRO A 280 20.65 19.98 -1.99
C PRO A 280 20.41 20.33 -3.46
N TRP A 281 19.31 21.01 -3.76
CA TRP A 281 19.00 21.47 -5.11
C TRP A 281 18.30 22.85 -5.08
N ASN A 282 18.19 23.48 -6.25
CA ASN A 282 17.46 24.73 -6.43
C ASN A 282 16.27 24.49 -7.37
N THR A 283 15.06 24.47 -6.81
CA THR A 283 13.80 24.26 -7.56
C THR A 283 13.53 25.32 -8.62
N ASN A 284 14.04 26.56 -8.42
CA ASN A 284 13.82 27.65 -9.37
C ASN A 284 14.44 27.37 -10.76
N LEU A 285 15.42 26.47 -10.83
CA LEU A 285 16.03 26.06 -12.11
C LEU A 285 15.12 25.12 -12.93
N TYR A 286 14.11 24.52 -12.30
CA TYR A 286 13.25 23.48 -12.89
C TYR A 286 11.76 23.82 -12.78
N ASN A 287 11.44 25.07 -12.48
CA ASN A 287 10.07 25.57 -12.40
C ASN A 287 9.67 26.24 -13.74
N ASP A 288 9.77 25.48 -14.82
CA ASP A 288 9.72 25.96 -16.20
C ASP A 288 8.56 25.34 -17.02
N GLU A 289 7.56 24.77 -16.33
CA GLU A 289 6.41 24.05 -16.89
C GLU A 289 6.78 22.77 -17.69
N ASN A 290 8.07 22.43 -17.79
CA ASN A 290 8.54 21.25 -18.49
C ASN A 290 8.59 20.02 -17.58
N LEU A 291 8.45 18.83 -18.20
CA LEU A 291 8.65 17.57 -17.50
C LEU A 291 10.13 17.21 -17.49
N ASN A 292 10.78 17.46 -16.36
CA ASN A 292 12.18 17.10 -16.12
C ASN A 292 12.31 15.63 -15.65
N LYS A 293 13.35 14.92 -16.12
CA LYS A 293 13.63 13.53 -15.73
C LYS A 293 14.78 13.47 -14.74
N ILE A 294 14.54 12.85 -13.58
CA ILE A 294 15.58 12.62 -12.57
C ILE A 294 16.12 11.20 -12.73
N PHE A 295 17.43 11.09 -12.91
CA PHE A 295 18.17 9.84 -12.96
C PHE A 295 18.97 9.66 -11.67
N VAL A 296 18.91 8.45 -11.11
CA VAL A 296 19.65 8.07 -9.90
C VAL A 296 20.55 6.90 -10.26
N GLU A 297 21.87 7.13 -10.22
CA GLU A 297 22.89 6.10 -10.40
C GLU A 297 23.45 5.72 -9.01
N ILE A 298 23.38 4.44 -8.67
CA ILE A 298 23.83 3.92 -7.37
C ILE A 298 25.03 3.00 -7.62
N LYS A 299 26.17 3.33 -7.03
CA LYS A 299 27.45 2.60 -7.13
C LYS A 299 27.82 1.99 -5.79
#